data_AF-A0A060RML0-F1
#
_entry.id   AF-A0A060RML0-F1
#
_cell.length_a   1.000
_cell.length_b   1.000
_cell.length_c   1.000
_cell.angle_alpha   90.00
_cell.angle_beta   90.00
_cell.angle_gamma   90.00
#
_symmetry.space_group_name_H-M   'P 1'
#
loop_
_entity.id
_entity.type
_entity.pdbx_description
1 polymer ?
#
loop_
_entity_poly.entity_id
_entity_poly.type
_entity_poly.pdbx_seq_one_letter_code
_entity_poly.pdbx_strand_id
1 'polypeptide(L)'
;LAEKIEKGCLKCGCALGGVAASVGLFGGLGTYGWKSAAIATAAKAEGDAAGVNTLIYKLKFELGISNLCDISLKNAITTETYFNEDLIADSIKVFYESLSQSELTSKGYIKFMHFKTMQGDQGTLELVKETKTFVREAVKEANMVTTKVTETQTATVQAGELEKITATSYSSYSAIGYSVLVILIIVLIMIIIYLVLRYRRKKKMNKKSQYTKLLNE
;
A
#
# COMPACT_ATOMS: atom_id res chain seq x y z
N LEU A 1 1.05 -56.58 -11.43
CA LEU A 1 2.16 -55.70 -10.98
C LEU A 1 1.83 -54.22 -11.13
N ALA A 2 1.25 -53.78 -12.27
CA ALA A 2 0.84 -52.39 -12.49
C ALA A 2 -0.12 -51.82 -11.42
N GLU A 3 -1.12 -52.61 -10.99
CA GLU A 3 -2.17 -52.17 -10.04
C GLU A 3 -1.65 -51.80 -8.63
N LYS A 4 -0.51 -52.37 -8.19
CA LYS A 4 0.10 -52.03 -6.89
C LYS A 4 0.95 -50.76 -6.95
N ILE A 5 1.55 -50.47 -8.11
CA ILE A 5 2.34 -49.26 -8.33
C ILE A 5 1.41 -48.04 -8.42
N GLU A 6 0.22 -48.22 -9.00
CA GLU A 6 -0.82 -47.18 -9.12
C GLU A 6 -1.35 -46.69 -7.77
N LYS A 7 -1.61 -47.61 -6.82
CA LYS A 7 -2.06 -47.28 -5.45
C LYS A 7 -1.00 -46.58 -4.61
N GLY A 8 0.28 -46.88 -4.82
CA GLY A 8 1.41 -46.22 -4.15
C GLY A 8 1.63 -44.79 -4.64
N CYS A 9 1.53 -44.59 -5.96
CA CYS A 9 1.66 -43.27 -6.59
C CYS A 9 0.53 -42.31 -6.17
N LEU A 10 -0.71 -42.81 -6.05
CA LEU A 10 -1.87 -42.03 -5.59
C LEU A 10 -1.71 -41.52 -4.14
N LYS A 11 -1.10 -42.31 -3.25
CA LYS A 11 -0.83 -41.92 -1.85
C LYS A 11 0.30 -40.91 -1.71
N CYS A 12 1.34 -40.98 -2.54
CA CYS A 12 2.42 -40.00 -2.54
C CYS A 12 1.96 -38.63 -3.08
N GLY A 13 1.09 -38.61 -4.10
CA GLY A 13 0.52 -37.36 -4.64
C GLY A 13 -0.31 -36.57 -3.62
N CYS A 14 -1.10 -37.25 -2.78
CA CYS A 14 -1.89 -36.60 -1.74
C CYS A 14 -1.04 -35.94 -0.64
N ALA A 15 0.11 -36.52 -0.29
CA ALA A 15 1.01 -35.95 0.73
C ALA A 15 1.74 -34.69 0.23
N LEU A 16 2.19 -34.69 -1.03
CA LEU A 16 2.81 -33.53 -1.67
C LEU A 16 1.81 -32.37 -1.90
N GLY A 17 0.54 -32.69 -2.20
CA GLY A 17 -0.52 -31.69 -2.34
C GLY A 17 -0.82 -30.92 -1.04
N GLY A 18 -0.73 -31.57 0.12
CA GLY A 18 -0.99 -30.93 1.42
C GLY A 18 0.12 -29.98 1.89
N VAL A 19 1.39 -30.31 1.61
CA VAL A 19 2.54 -29.45 1.97
C VAL A 19 2.60 -28.22 1.07
N ALA A 20 2.31 -28.36 -0.23
CA ALA A 20 2.23 -27.22 -1.14
C ALA A 20 1.08 -26.25 -0.77
N ALA A 21 -0.08 -26.79 -0.37
CA ALA A 21 -1.24 -25.98 0.04
C ALA A 21 -0.97 -25.20 1.34
N SER A 22 -0.27 -25.80 2.31
CA SER A 22 0.05 -25.15 3.58
C SER A 22 1.13 -24.07 3.44
N VAL A 23 2.19 -24.30 2.67
CA VAL A 23 3.21 -23.27 2.39
C VAL A 23 2.61 -22.09 1.61
N GLY A 24 1.70 -22.35 0.67
CA GLY A 24 0.97 -21.30 -0.04
C GLY A 24 0.07 -20.46 0.86
N LEU A 25 -0.65 -21.08 1.79
CA LEU A 25 -1.60 -20.41 2.68
C LEU A 25 -0.88 -19.56 3.74
N PHE A 26 0.11 -20.13 4.44
CA PHE A 26 0.84 -19.40 5.49
C PHE A 26 1.84 -18.38 4.93
N GLY A 27 2.46 -18.68 3.79
CA GLY A 27 3.35 -17.73 3.10
C GLY A 27 2.60 -16.49 2.58
N GLY A 28 1.38 -16.67 2.06
CA GLY A 28 0.54 -15.58 1.58
C GLY A 28 0.06 -14.65 2.69
N LEU A 29 -0.45 -15.20 3.80
CA LEU A 29 -0.95 -14.38 4.92
C LEU A 29 0.17 -13.59 5.64
N GLY A 30 1.33 -14.21 5.88
CA GLY A 30 2.44 -13.55 6.56
C GLY A 30 3.05 -12.40 5.73
N THR A 31 3.24 -12.63 4.44
CA THR A 31 3.81 -11.61 3.53
C THR A 31 2.86 -10.45 3.30
N TYR A 32 1.55 -10.71 3.20
CA TYR A 32 0.54 -9.67 3.04
C TYR A 32 0.48 -8.73 4.26
N GLY A 33 0.49 -9.29 5.48
CA GLY A 33 0.45 -8.50 6.70
C GLY A 33 1.63 -7.54 6.86
N TRP A 34 2.86 -8.00 6.61
CA TRP A 34 4.06 -7.15 6.65
C TRP A 34 4.05 -6.09 5.55
N LYS A 35 3.58 -6.41 4.35
CA LYS A 35 3.50 -5.46 3.25
C LYS A 35 2.49 -4.35 3.53
N SER A 36 1.29 -4.69 4.00
CA SER A 36 0.28 -3.71 4.39
C SER A 36 0.77 -2.80 5.52
N ALA A 37 1.47 -3.35 6.52
CA ALA A 37 2.06 -2.56 7.59
C ALA A 37 3.14 -1.60 7.08
N ALA A 38 4.02 -2.07 6.19
CA ALA A 38 5.07 -1.23 5.59
C ALA A 38 4.48 -0.06 4.77
N ILE A 39 3.44 -0.32 3.97
CA ILE A 39 2.73 0.71 3.20
C ILE A 39 2.09 1.74 4.13
N ALA A 40 1.42 1.28 5.19
CA ALA A 40 0.82 2.19 6.18
C ALA A 40 1.87 3.06 6.88
N THR A 41 3.03 2.50 7.23
CA THR A 41 4.11 3.28 7.85
C THR A 41 4.71 4.32 6.91
N ALA A 42 4.90 3.98 5.63
CA ALA A 42 5.45 4.89 4.63
C ALA A 42 4.46 6.02 4.30
N ALA A 43 3.19 5.67 4.08
CA ALA A 43 2.13 6.65 3.81
C ALA A 43 1.93 7.61 4.99
N LYS A 44 2.01 7.10 6.23
CA LYS A 44 1.95 7.93 7.43
C LYS A 44 3.13 8.91 7.50
N ALA A 45 4.35 8.45 7.22
CA ALA A 45 5.53 9.32 7.23
C ALA A 45 5.42 10.47 6.20
N GLU A 46 4.91 10.18 5.00
CA GLU A 46 4.65 11.21 3.98
C GLU A 46 3.52 12.17 4.41
N GLY A 47 2.45 11.64 5.01
CA GLY A 47 1.37 12.43 5.58
C GLY A 47 1.84 13.39 6.67
N ASP A 48 2.60 12.88 7.64
CA ASP A 48 3.13 13.66 8.76
C ASP A 48 4.08 14.76 8.24
N ALA A 49 4.92 14.44 7.25
CA ALA A 49 5.79 15.43 6.60
C ALA A 49 5.00 16.53 5.86
N ALA A 50 3.90 16.17 5.21
CA ALA A 50 3.01 17.14 4.57
C ALA A 50 2.31 18.03 5.61
N GLY A 51 1.82 17.46 6.72
CA GLY A 51 1.21 18.20 7.83
C GLY A 51 2.18 19.22 8.45
N VAL A 52 3.41 18.80 8.74
CA VAL A 52 4.47 19.68 9.24
C VAL A 52 4.72 20.85 8.27
N ASN A 53 4.85 20.56 6.97
CA ASN A 53 5.07 21.60 5.96
C ASN A 53 3.91 22.60 5.87
N THR A 54 2.66 22.12 5.94
CA THR A 54 1.47 22.98 5.98
C THR A 54 1.51 23.91 7.19
N LEU A 55 1.84 23.39 8.37
CA LEU A 55 1.92 24.19 9.58
C LEU A 55 3.03 25.25 9.51
N ILE A 56 4.22 24.87 9.03
CA ILE A 56 5.33 25.80 8.80
C ILE A 56 4.92 26.89 7.81
N TYR A 57 4.24 26.52 6.71
CA TYR A 57 3.75 27.45 5.71
C TYR A 57 2.79 28.47 6.33
N LYS A 58 1.82 28.00 7.12
CA LYS A 58 0.85 28.85 7.82
C LYS A 58 1.53 29.83 8.77
N LEU A 59 2.44 29.35 9.62
CA LEU A 59 3.19 30.20 10.55
C LEU A 59 4.04 31.25 9.81
N LYS A 60 4.64 30.86 8.67
CA LYS A 60 5.46 31.77 7.87
C LYS A 60 4.64 32.83 7.14
N PHE A 61 3.58 32.44 6.45
CA PHE A 61 2.82 33.34 5.59
C PHE A 61 1.79 34.16 6.36
N GLU A 62 1.12 33.55 7.34
CA GLU A 62 0.04 34.21 8.06
C GLU A 62 0.55 34.93 9.31
N LEU A 63 1.51 34.39 10.07
CA LEU A 63 2.11 35.11 11.21
C LEU A 63 3.39 35.87 10.87
N GLY A 64 3.98 35.65 9.68
CA GLY A 64 5.23 36.30 9.29
C GLY A 64 6.46 35.74 10.00
N ILE A 65 6.35 34.60 10.69
CA ILE A 65 7.43 34.03 11.50
C ILE A 65 8.31 33.15 10.62
N SER A 66 9.60 33.46 10.51
CA SER A 66 10.55 32.62 9.75
C SER A 66 11.34 31.65 10.65
N ASN A 67 11.41 31.97 11.94
CA ASN A 67 12.30 31.39 12.93
C ASN A 67 11.75 31.69 14.33
N LEU A 68 11.94 30.75 15.25
CA LEU A 68 11.59 30.86 16.66
C LEU A 68 12.91 30.84 17.46
N CYS A 69 13.25 31.95 18.11
CA CYS A 69 14.47 32.08 18.93
C CYS A 69 15.75 31.58 18.21
N ASP A 70 15.99 32.08 17.00
CA ASP A 70 17.09 31.69 16.09
C ASP A 70 17.08 30.23 15.59
N ILE A 71 16.08 29.44 15.98
CA ILE A 71 15.82 28.11 15.45
C ILE A 71 14.88 28.23 14.25
N SER A 72 15.26 27.64 13.11
CA SER A 72 14.37 27.59 11.95
C SER A 72 13.09 26.82 12.28
N LEU A 73 11.94 27.24 11.73
CA LEU A 73 10.66 26.53 11.94
C LEU A 73 10.73 25.04 11.58
N LYS A 74 11.56 24.69 10.59
CA LYS A 74 11.79 23.30 10.18
C LYS A 74 12.43 22.44 11.28
N ASN A 75 13.26 23.04 12.13
CA ASN A 75 13.89 22.32 13.24
C ASN A 75 13.03 22.37 14.50
N ALA A 76 12.26 23.43 14.69
CA ALA A 76 11.38 23.59 15.86
C ALA A 76 10.11 22.72 15.79
N ILE A 77 9.57 22.52 14.58
CA ILE A 77 8.35 21.75 14.35
C ILE A 77 8.71 20.42 13.72
N THR A 78 8.41 19.35 14.43
CA THR A 78 8.69 17.98 14.00
C THR A 78 7.39 17.22 13.78
N THR A 79 7.47 16.05 13.16
CA THR A 79 6.35 15.11 13.02
C THR A 79 5.76 14.67 14.37
N GLU A 80 6.50 14.82 15.47
CA GLU A 80 6.06 14.46 16.82
C GLU A 80 5.44 15.64 17.59
N THR A 81 5.65 16.88 17.14
CA THR A 81 5.26 18.07 17.90
C THR A 81 4.24 18.95 17.19
N TYR A 82 4.06 18.79 15.86
CA TYR A 82 3.21 19.66 15.05
C TYR A 82 1.72 19.64 15.43
N PHE A 83 1.24 18.58 16.09
CA PHE A 83 -0.14 18.46 16.55
C PHE A 83 -0.39 19.07 17.94
N ASN A 84 0.67 19.46 18.66
CA ASN A 84 0.56 20.02 20.01
C ASN A 84 0.36 21.53 19.94
N GLU A 85 -0.91 21.95 19.95
CA GLU A 85 -1.30 23.36 19.88
C GLU A 85 -0.67 24.21 20.99
N ASP A 86 -0.66 23.69 22.23
CA ASP A 86 -0.18 24.45 23.39
C ASP A 86 1.34 24.65 23.32
N LEU A 87 2.12 23.62 22.97
CA LEU A 87 3.58 23.75 22.80
C LEU A 87 3.95 24.80 21.74
N ILE A 88 3.21 24.84 20.64
CA ILE A 88 3.49 25.78 19.55
C ILE A 88 3.09 27.19 19.95
N ALA A 89 1.92 27.36 20.57
CA ALA A 89 1.47 28.66 21.07
C ALA A 89 2.44 29.22 22.13
N ASP A 90 2.90 28.37 23.06
CA ASP A 90 3.88 28.75 24.08
C ASP A 90 5.23 29.12 23.45
N SER A 91 5.68 28.38 22.43
CA SER A 91 6.92 28.70 21.71
C SER A 91 6.85 30.06 21.03
N ILE A 92 5.71 30.41 20.43
CA ILE A 92 5.47 31.72 19.81
C ILE A 92 5.40 32.83 20.87
N LYS A 93 4.79 32.55 22.03
CA LYS A 93 4.75 33.48 23.16
C LYS A 93 6.16 33.79 23.66
N VAL A 94 6.97 32.77 23.93
CA VAL A 94 8.37 32.95 24.36
C VAL A 94 9.17 33.72 23.33
N PHE A 95 8.99 33.39 22.04
CA PHE A 95 9.62 34.13 20.96
C PHE A 95 9.23 35.61 20.96
N TYR A 96 7.94 35.91 21.10
CA TYR A 96 7.46 37.29 21.19
C TYR A 96 8.02 38.05 22.40
N GLU A 97 8.06 37.41 23.57
CA GLU A 97 8.60 38.01 24.79
C GLU A 97 10.09 38.31 24.68
N SER A 98 10.84 37.48 23.95
CA SER A 98 12.27 37.68 23.69
C SER A 98 12.58 38.89 22.79
N LEU A 99 11.60 39.34 22.00
CA LEU A 99 11.80 40.41 21.01
C LEU A 99 11.59 41.80 21.60
N SER A 100 12.56 42.68 21.32
CA SER A 100 12.44 44.12 21.55
C SER A 100 11.62 44.82 20.46
N GLN A 101 11.04 45.98 20.76
CA GLN A 101 10.25 46.76 19.81
C GLN A 101 11.06 47.17 18.55
N SER A 102 12.34 47.48 18.72
CA SER A 102 13.27 47.76 17.63
C SER A 102 13.51 46.55 16.71
N GLU A 103 13.58 45.34 17.27
CA GLU A 103 13.77 44.11 16.48
C GLU A 103 12.52 43.73 15.70
N LEU A 104 11.32 43.93 16.28
CA LEU A 104 10.05 43.70 15.60
C LEU A 104 9.95 44.55 14.32
N THR A 105 10.36 45.82 14.39
CA THR A 105 10.40 46.72 13.23
C THR A 105 11.48 46.33 12.23
N SER A 106 12.71 46.06 12.70
CA SER A 106 13.83 45.70 11.82
C SER A 106 13.65 44.37 11.11
N LYS A 107 13.02 43.39 11.76
CA LYS A 107 12.79 42.03 11.22
C LYS A 107 11.44 41.89 10.50
N GLY A 108 10.61 42.95 10.47
CA GLY A 108 9.37 43.00 9.70
C GLY A 108 8.19 42.23 10.33
N TYR A 109 8.19 42.01 11.64
CA TYR A 109 7.11 41.32 12.37
C TYR A 109 5.96 42.28 12.71
N ILE A 110 5.33 42.84 11.67
CA ILE A 110 4.34 43.92 11.79
C ILE A 110 3.13 43.50 12.64
N LYS A 111 2.66 42.24 12.50
CA LYS A 111 1.55 41.71 13.30
C LYS A 111 1.83 41.76 14.80
N PHE A 112 3.06 41.48 15.20
CA PHE A 112 3.44 41.49 16.61
C PHE A 112 3.65 42.88 17.19
N MET A 113 3.96 43.86 16.34
CA MET A 113 4.15 45.25 16.75
C MET A 113 2.87 45.85 17.36
N HIS A 114 1.71 45.49 16.83
CA HIS A 114 0.39 45.91 17.35
C HIS A 114 0.21 45.56 18.83
N PHE A 115 0.65 44.38 19.25
CA PHE A 115 0.52 43.96 20.65
C PHE A 115 1.49 44.68 21.57
N LYS A 116 2.71 45.00 21.12
CA LYS A 116 3.68 45.77 21.95
C LYS A 116 3.26 47.22 22.17
N THR A 117 2.38 47.77 21.31
CA THR A 117 1.87 49.14 21.45
C THR A 117 0.70 49.27 22.44
N MET A 118 0.15 48.15 22.93
CA MET A 118 -0.90 48.15 23.95
C MET A 118 -0.34 48.47 25.35
N GLN A 119 -1.15 49.08 26.22
CA GLN A 119 -0.72 49.41 27.59
C GLN A 119 -0.65 48.17 28.49
N GLY A 120 0.44 48.05 29.26
CA GLY A 120 0.63 47.01 30.27
C GLY A 120 0.65 45.59 29.70
N ASP A 121 0.23 44.61 30.51
CA ASP A 121 0.22 43.19 30.14
C ASP A 121 -0.89 42.81 29.13
N GLN A 122 -1.74 43.77 28.76
CA GLN A 122 -2.89 43.53 27.88
C GLN A 122 -2.48 43.12 26.47
N GLY A 123 -1.35 43.63 25.97
CA GLY A 123 -0.79 43.23 24.68
C GLY A 123 -0.38 41.76 24.62
N THR A 124 0.29 41.29 25.67
CA THR A 124 0.70 39.88 25.79
C THR A 124 -0.51 38.96 25.93
N LEU A 125 -1.54 39.37 26.67
CA LEU A 125 -2.77 38.59 26.83
C LEU A 125 -3.50 38.39 25.49
N GLU A 126 -3.69 39.46 24.71
CA GLU A 126 -4.40 39.40 23.43
C GLU A 126 -3.60 38.59 22.40
N LEU A 127 -2.29 38.76 22.36
CA LEU A 127 -1.40 37.93 21.54
C LEU A 127 -1.57 36.44 21.84
N VAL A 128 -1.54 36.04 23.11
CA VAL A 128 -1.67 34.63 23.50
C VAL A 128 -3.00 34.06 23.03
N LYS A 129 -4.08 34.83 23.15
CA LYS A 129 -5.42 34.42 22.73
C LYS A 129 -5.53 34.27 21.21
N GLU A 130 -5.05 35.26 20.45
CA GLU A 130 -5.03 35.21 18.98
C GLU A 130 -4.13 34.08 18.47
N THR A 131 -2.91 33.98 19.03
CA THR A 131 -1.94 32.93 18.68
C THR A 131 -2.52 31.55 18.93
N LYS A 132 -3.17 31.33 20.09
CA LYS A 132 -3.80 30.04 20.40
C LYS A 132 -4.91 29.67 19.42
N THR A 133 -5.69 30.65 18.98
CA THR A 133 -6.78 30.44 18.00
C THR A 133 -6.20 30.12 16.63
N PHE A 134 -5.21 30.91 16.19
CA PHE A 134 -4.50 30.71 14.94
C PHE A 134 -3.81 29.34 14.88
N VAL A 135 -3.05 28.98 15.92
CA VAL A 135 -2.33 27.72 16.00
C VAL A 135 -3.30 26.55 15.94
N ARG A 136 -4.45 26.63 16.62
CA ARG A 136 -5.50 25.61 16.53
C ARG A 136 -5.99 25.41 15.10
N GLU A 137 -6.27 26.48 14.37
CA GLU A 137 -6.73 26.40 12.99
C GLU A 137 -5.64 25.84 12.07
N ALA A 138 -4.40 26.28 12.23
CA ALA A 138 -3.27 25.82 11.46
C ALA A 138 -2.96 24.33 11.70
N VAL A 139 -3.02 23.88 12.96
CA VAL A 139 -2.87 22.47 13.36
C VAL A 139 -4.02 21.63 12.80
N LYS A 140 -5.25 22.12 12.86
CA LYS A 140 -6.42 21.45 12.26
C LYS A 140 -6.24 21.24 10.75
N GLU A 141 -5.78 22.27 10.04
CA GLU A 141 -5.52 22.16 8.60
C GLU A 141 -4.35 21.21 8.30
N ALA A 142 -3.27 21.27 9.08
CA ALA A 142 -2.14 20.35 8.98
C ALA A 142 -2.58 18.89 9.19
N ASN A 143 -3.45 18.62 10.16
CA ASN A 143 -4.03 17.29 10.40
C ASN A 143 -4.92 16.84 9.24
N MET A 144 -5.71 17.74 8.65
CA MET A 144 -6.52 17.42 7.48
C MET A 144 -5.65 17.04 6.27
N VAL A 145 -4.57 17.79 6.03
CA VAL A 145 -3.59 17.49 4.97
C VAL A 145 -2.89 16.16 5.24
N THR A 146 -2.49 15.90 6.49
CA THR A 146 -1.88 14.63 6.94
C THR A 146 -2.76 13.46 6.56
N THR A 147 -4.04 13.49 6.95
CA THR A 147 -5.01 12.44 6.64
C THR A 147 -5.17 12.26 5.13
N LYS A 148 -5.39 13.36 4.39
CA LYS A 148 -5.59 13.31 2.93
C LYS A 148 -4.39 12.71 2.20
N VAL A 149 -3.17 13.12 2.55
CA VAL A 149 -1.95 12.62 1.91
C VAL A 149 -1.74 11.15 2.26
N THR A 150 -1.94 10.77 3.53
CA THR A 150 -1.82 9.37 3.98
C THR A 150 -2.80 8.46 3.24
N GLU A 151 -4.07 8.87 3.13
CA GLU A 151 -5.10 8.13 2.41
C GLU A 151 -4.78 8.01 0.91
N THR A 152 -4.38 9.12 0.29
CA THR A 152 -4.02 9.16 -1.13
C THR A 152 -2.83 8.24 -1.40
N GLN A 153 -1.78 8.32 -0.59
CA GLN A 153 -0.58 7.52 -0.79
C GLN A 153 -0.82 6.03 -0.53
N THR A 154 -1.66 5.70 0.45
CA THR A 154 -2.10 4.32 0.67
C THR A 154 -2.86 3.79 -0.55
N ALA A 155 -3.77 4.58 -1.10
CA ALA A 155 -4.56 4.20 -2.27
C ALA A 155 -3.72 4.07 -3.55
N THR A 156 -2.77 4.97 -3.79
CA THR A 156 -1.90 4.93 -4.98
C THR A 156 -0.99 3.70 -4.96
N VAL A 157 -0.41 3.37 -3.81
CA VAL A 157 0.45 2.19 -3.66
C VAL A 157 -0.36 0.90 -3.84
N GLN A 158 -1.56 0.82 -3.24
CA GLN A 158 -2.45 -0.33 -3.42
C GLN A 158 -2.91 -0.49 -4.87
N ALA A 159 -3.28 0.60 -5.54
CA ALA A 159 -3.68 0.58 -6.94
C ALA A 159 -2.54 0.14 -7.86
N GLY A 160 -1.33 0.68 -7.68
CA GLY A 160 -0.15 0.29 -8.46
C GLY A 160 0.27 -1.16 -8.22
N GLU A 161 0.01 -1.70 -7.03
CA GLU A 161 0.23 -3.12 -6.74
C GLU A 161 -0.81 -4.02 -7.40
N LEU A 162 -2.09 -3.62 -7.38
CA LEU A 162 -3.17 -4.29 -8.11
C LEU A 162 -2.88 -4.33 -9.61
N GLU A 163 -2.41 -3.24 -10.20
CA GLU A 163 -2.04 -3.15 -11.62
C GLU A 163 -0.87 -4.10 -11.96
N LYS A 164 0.13 -4.21 -11.09
CA LYS A 164 1.23 -5.17 -11.26
C LYS A 164 0.73 -6.61 -11.20
N ILE A 165 -0.20 -6.92 -10.29
CA ILE A 165 -0.81 -8.23 -10.17
C ILE A 165 -1.63 -8.56 -11.42
N THR A 166 -2.45 -7.64 -11.93
CA THR A 166 -3.24 -7.86 -13.15
C THR A 166 -2.34 -8.04 -14.37
N ALA A 167 -1.26 -7.27 -14.51
CA ALA A 167 -0.29 -7.43 -15.59
C ALA A 167 0.44 -8.78 -15.54
N THR A 168 0.90 -9.19 -14.35
CA THR A 168 1.63 -10.46 -14.16
C THR A 168 0.71 -11.68 -14.30
N SER A 169 -0.51 -11.58 -13.79
CA SER A 169 -1.51 -12.65 -13.93
C SER A 169 -1.91 -12.85 -15.39
N TYR A 170 -2.05 -11.79 -16.19
CA TYR A 170 -2.34 -11.91 -17.61
C TYR A 170 -1.27 -12.73 -18.38
N SER A 171 0.01 -12.47 -18.09
CA SER A 171 1.13 -13.27 -18.62
C SER A 171 1.06 -14.74 -18.19
N SER A 172 0.72 -14.98 -16.92
CA SER A 172 0.62 -16.34 -16.36
C SER A 172 -0.59 -17.11 -16.91
N TYR A 173 -1.72 -16.44 -17.13
CA TYR A 173 -2.92 -17.03 -17.75
C TYR A 173 -2.65 -17.50 -19.18
N SER A 174 -1.87 -16.73 -19.94
CA SER A 174 -1.43 -17.14 -21.27
C SER A 174 -0.61 -18.45 -21.21
N ALA A 175 0.38 -18.50 -20.31
CA ALA A 175 1.20 -19.70 -20.12
C ALA A 175 0.39 -20.94 -19.67
N ILE A 176 -0.54 -20.76 -18.71
CA ILE A 176 -1.44 -21.83 -18.26
C ILE A 176 -2.38 -22.25 -19.39
N GLY A 177 -2.91 -21.30 -20.17
CA GLY A 177 -3.76 -21.55 -21.33
C GLY A 177 -3.08 -22.44 -22.38
N TYR A 178 -1.82 -22.14 -22.73
CA TYR A 178 -1.04 -22.98 -23.63
C TYR A 178 -0.79 -24.38 -23.07
N SER A 179 -0.48 -24.50 -21.77
CA SER A 179 -0.28 -25.81 -21.14
C SER A 179 -1.55 -26.68 -21.20
N VAL A 180 -2.73 -26.11 -20.92
CA VAL A 180 -4.01 -26.83 -20.99
C VAL A 180 -4.35 -27.21 -22.43
N LEU A 181 -4.13 -26.31 -23.39
CA LEU A 181 -4.36 -26.55 -24.81
C LEU A 181 -3.49 -27.70 -25.33
N VAL A 182 -2.22 -27.77 -24.92
CA VAL A 182 -1.30 -28.88 -25.27
C VAL A 182 -1.81 -30.21 -24.70
N ILE A 183 -2.25 -30.25 -23.44
CA ILE A 183 -2.81 -31.48 -22.84
C ILE A 183 -4.05 -31.95 -23.62
N LEU A 184 -4.96 -31.04 -23.99
CA LEU A 184 -6.15 -31.37 -24.77
C LEU A 184 -5.79 -31.95 -26.15
N ILE A 185 -4.79 -31.40 -26.84
CA ILE A 185 -4.31 -31.92 -28.13
C ILE A 185 -3.76 -33.35 -27.97
N ILE A 186 -2.94 -33.61 -26.94
CA ILE A 186 -2.39 -34.95 -26.68
C ILE A 186 -3.51 -35.96 -26.41
N VAL A 187 -4.50 -35.60 -25.59
CA VAL A 187 -5.67 -36.45 -25.30
C VAL A 187 -6.49 -36.73 -26.56
N LEU A 188 -6.73 -35.72 -27.40
CA LEU A 188 -7.41 -35.88 -28.69
C LEU A 188 -6.69 -36.86 -29.63
N ILE A 189 -5.36 -36.73 -29.76
CA ILE A 189 -4.54 -37.64 -30.57
C ILE A 189 -4.65 -39.09 -30.04
N MET A 190 -4.57 -39.27 -28.71
CA MET A 190 -4.74 -40.58 -28.09
C MET A 190 -6.11 -41.20 -28.40
N ILE A 191 -7.19 -40.40 -28.34
CA ILE A 191 -8.55 -40.86 -28.67
C ILE A 191 -8.64 -41.27 -30.14
N ILE A 192 -8.10 -40.48 -31.08
CA ILE A 192 -8.14 -40.80 -32.51
C ILE A 192 -7.40 -42.11 -32.79
N ILE A 193 -6.16 -42.26 -32.30
CA ILE A 193 -5.37 -43.49 -32.48
C ILE A 193 -6.09 -44.68 -31.83
N TYR A 194 -6.64 -44.50 -30.62
CA TYR A 194 -7.40 -45.52 -29.92
C TYR A 194 -8.61 -45.99 -30.75
N LEU A 195 -9.38 -45.07 -31.32
CA LEU A 195 -10.53 -45.38 -32.17
C LEU A 195 -10.11 -46.13 -33.44
N VAL A 196 -9.04 -45.71 -34.11
CA VAL A 196 -8.51 -46.40 -35.30
C VAL A 196 -8.06 -47.82 -34.96
N LEU A 197 -7.32 -48.01 -33.87
CA LEU A 197 -6.87 -49.33 -33.41
C LEU A 197 -8.05 -50.22 -33.01
N ARG A 198 -9.03 -49.67 -32.29
CA ARG A 198 -10.26 -50.38 -31.90
C ARG A 198 -11.05 -50.82 -33.12
N TYR A 199 -11.17 -49.94 -34.12
CA TYR A 199 -11.84 -50.24 -35.38
C TYR A 199 -11.11 -51.37 -36.15
N ARG A 200 -9.78 -51.29 -36.27
CA ARG A 200 -8.97 -52.34 -36.93
C ARG A 200 -9.12 -53.70 -36.25
N ARG A 201 -9.10 -53.77 -34.90
CA ARG A 201 -9.29 -55.03 -34.16
C ARG A 201 -10.67 -55.63 -34.43
N LYS A 202 -11.73 -54.80 -34.40
CA LYS A 202 -13.10 -55.25 -34.65
C LYS A 202 -13.26 -55.80 -36.08
N LYS A 203 -12.67 -55.13 -37.08
CA LYS A 203 -12.66 -55.60 -38.46
C LYS A 203 -11.92 -56.93 -38.64
N LYS A 204 -10.79 -57.12 -37.96
CA LYS A 204 -10.02 -58.39 -38.00
C LYS A 204 -10.82 -59.55 -37.39
N MET A 205 -11.55 -59.31 -36.30
CA MET A 205 -12.41 -60.30 -35.64
C MET A 205 -13.59 -60.71 -36.54
N ASN A 206 -14.25 -59.73 -37.17
CA ASN A 206 -15.38 -60.00 -38.08
C ASN A 206 -14.95 -60.83 -39.30
N LYS A 207 -13.78 -60.55 -39.89
CA LYS A 207 -13.23 -61.36 -40.98
C LYS A 207 -12.98 -62.80 -40.55
N LYS A 208 -12.38 -63.02 -39.37
CA LYS A 208 -12.12 -64.38 -38.86
C LYS A 208 -13.41 -65.19 -38.69
N SER A 209 -14.47 -64.57 -38.16
CA SER A 209 -15.79 -65.21 -38.01
C SER A 209 -16.36 -65.72 -39.34
N GLN A 210 -16.22 -64.93 -40.42
CA GLN A 210 -16.67 -65.35 -41.75
C GLN A 210 -15.86 -66.53 -42.30
N TYR A 211 -14.54 -66.54 -42.13
CA TYR A 211 -13.71 -67.68 -42.56
C TYR A 211 -14.01 -68.96 -41.78
N THR A 212 -14.26 -68.88 -40.47
CA THR A 212 -14.67 -70.07 -39.68
C THR A 212 -16.03 -70.62 -40.09
N LYS A 213 -16.93 -69.81 -40.64
CA LYS A 213 -18.21 -70.29 -41.15
C LYS A 213 -18.04 -71.03 -42.48
N LEU A 214 -17.24 -70.48 -43.40
CA LEU A 214 -16.98 -71.10 -44.71
C LEU A 214 -16.19 -72.42 -44.64
N LEU A 215 -15.44 -72.65 -43.56
CA LEU A 215 -14.66 -73.88 -43.38
C LEU A 215 -15.45 -75.03 -42.74
N ASN A 216 -16.65 -74.74 -42.22
CA ASN A 216 -17.52 -75.71 -41.55
C ASN A 216 -18.70 -76.16 -42.43
N GLU A 217 -18.74 -75.71 -43.69
CA GLU A 217 -19.51 -76.32 -44.79
C GLU A 217 -18.61 -77.29 -45.56
#